data_AF-A0A1H6MZ84-F1
#
_entry.id   AF-A0A1H6MZ84-F1
#
_cell.length_a   1.000
_cell.length_b   1.000
_cell.length_c   1.000
_cell.angle_alpha   90.00
_cell.angle_beta   90.00
_cell.angle_gamma   90.00
#
_symmetry.space_group_name_H-M   'P 1'
#
loop_
_entity.id
_entity.type
_entity.pdbx_description
1 polymer ?
#
loop_
_entity_poly.entity_id
_entity_poly.type
_entity_poly.pdbx_seq_one_letter_code
_entity_poly.pdbx_strand_id
1 'polypeptide(L)'
;MPEDIQPAPDDRIHFRLSSIDRGTVATVNVGSRSASFLAGTALSQHPKFGPIIKPLDGIVAASLERLAARNLDGYTGPALEREVSTELARIRPALLAAIAGVREIRSNHQLRKARTLDFNREVNASLRSDLRRFWAGHDSPQRLKLAIDGDWLLLSALIESGQDFSGLSNELWNQVETRFMILNHVKIAGLDSSHVIPSTTEYLTGAGTDHAAAFKTAEQAVRAWEVESDLLDLAEDYFQALVRALMLVSNKSATEIAGLPV
;
A
#
# COMPACT_ATOMS: atom_id res chain seq x y z
N MET A 1 -30.64 23.16 17.23
CA MET A 1 -31.51 22.13 16.64
C MET A 1 -31.08 21.97 15.21
N PRO A 2 -30.69 20.77 14.75
CA PRO A 2 -30.36 20.60 13.34
C PRO A 2 -31.67 20.59 12.56
N GLU A 3 -31.78 21.51 11.60
CA GLU A 3 -32.89 21.55 10.66
C GLU A 3 -32.89 20.26 9.83
N ASP A 4 -34.04 19.60 9.77
CA ASP A 4 -34.34 18.58 8.77
C ASP A 4 -34.30 19.26 7.38
N ILE A 5 -33.15 19.18 6.72
CA ILE A 5 -33.00 19.60 5.34
C ILE A 5 -33.68 18.53 4.49
N GLN A 6 -34.93 18.76 4.10
CA GLN A 6 -35.54 18.02 3.01
C GLN A 6 -34.73 18.26 1.72
N PRO A 7 -34.33 17.20 0.99
CA PRO A 7 -33.61 17.37 -0.27
C PRO A 7 -34.51 18.06 -1.29
N ALA A 8 -33.93 19.02 -2.01
CA ALA A 8 -34.63 19.77 -3.05
C ALA A 8 -34.99 18.86 -4.23
N PRO A 9 -36.06 19.16 -5.00
CA PRO A 9 -36.58 18.28 -6.06
C PRO A 9 -35.63 18.05 -7.25
N ASP A 10 -34.49 18.73 -7.30
CA ASP A 10 -33.54 18.74 -8.43
C ASP A 10 -32.18 18.08 -8.12
N ASP A 11 -32.04 17.36 -7.00
CA ASP A 11 -30.83 16.59 -6.68
C ASP A 11 -30.73 15.31 -7.53
N ARG A 12 -30.58 15.48 -8.84
CA ARG A 12 -30.35 14.36 -9.78
C ARG A 12 -28.96 13.78 -9.55
N ILE A 13 -28.90 12.46 -9.40
CA ILE A 13 -27.64 11.73 -9.32
C ILE A 13 -27.03 11.64 -10.73
N HIS A 14 -25.88 12.27 -10.95
CA HIS A 14 -25.14 12.20 -12.20
C HIS A 14 -23.91 11.31 -12.06
N PHE A 15 -23.81 10.30 -12.92
CA PHE A 15 -22.64 9.43 -13.01
C PHE A 15 -21.79 9.84 -14.23
N ARG A 16 -20.49 10.00 -14.04
CA ARG A 16 -19.52 10.25 -15.12
C ARG A 16 -18.37 9.26 -15.01
N LEU A 17 -18.08 8.59 -16.12
CA LEU A 17 -16.90 7.74 -16.27
C LEU A 17 -15.90 8.43 -17.20
N SER A 18 -14.65 8.56 -16.78
CA SER A 18 -13.57 9.10 -17.59
C SER A 18 -12.35 8.18 -17.52
N SER A 19 -11.85 7.74 -18.68
CA SER A 19 -10.62 6.96 -18.77
C SER A 19 -9.40 7.89 -18.70
N ILE A 20 -8.41 7.52 -17.90
CA ILE A 20 -7.08 8.13 -17.79
C ILE A 20 -6.01 7.04 -17.87
N ASP A 21 -4.75 7.41 -18.10
CA ASP A 21 -3.64 6.44 -18.27
C ASP A 21 -3.46 5.47 -17.09
N ARG A 22 -3.93 5.84 -15.89
CA ARG A 22 -3.88 5.01 -14.67
C ARG A 22 -5.18 4.24 -14.36
N GLY A 23 -6.23 4.44 -15.15
CA GLY A 23 -7.50 3.75 -14.99
C GLY A 23 -8.77 4.52 -15.34
N THR A 24 -9.93 4.00 -14.96
CA THR A 24 -11.20 4.70 -15.17
C THR A 24 -11.58 5.45 -13.91
N VAL A 25 -11.64 6.78 -13.94
CA VAL A 25 -12.22 7.57 -12.85
C VAL A 25 -13.75 7.51 -12.99
N ALA A 26 -14.42 7.06 -11.96
CA ALA A 26 -15.85 7.16 -11.80
C ALA A 26 -16.16 8.32 -10.86
N THR A 27 -16.94 9.28 -11.32
CA THR A 27 -17.44 10.40 -10.54
C THR A 27 -18.94 10.26 -10.37
N VAL A 28 -19.39 10.42 -9.14
CA VAL A 28 -20.80 10.52 -8.76
C VAL A 28 -21.06 11.92 -8.25
N ASN A 29 -22.07 12.59 -8.79
CA ASN A 29 -22.54 13.89 -8.30
C ASN A 29 -23.98 13.75 -7.80
N VAL A 30 -24.28 14.35 -6.65
CA VAL A 30 -25.64 14.47 -6.09
C VAL A 30 -25.81 15.92 -5.66
N GLY A 31 -26.61 16.68 -6.41
CA GLY A 31 -26.71 18.13 -6.22
C GLY A 31 -25.35 18.83 -6.40
N SER A 32 -24.92 19.59 -5.38
CA SER A 32 -23.60 20.26 -5.35
C SER A 32 -22.45 19.37 -4.85
N ARG A 33 -22.74 18.14 -4.40
CA ARG A 33 -21.76 17.23 -3.81
C ARG A 33 -21.22 16.29 -4.87
N SER A 34 -19.92 16.03 -4.85
CA SER A 34 -19.24 15.11 -5.77
C SER A 34 -18.35 14.12 -5.00
N ALA A 35 -18.30 12.89 -5.48
CA ALA A 35 -17.37 11.87 -5.03
C ALA A 35 -16.76 11.20 -6.26
N SER A 36 -15.44 11.13 -6.32
CA SER A 36 -14.73 10.43 -7.40
C SER A 36 -13.93 9.27 -6.82
N PHE A 37 -13.91 8.15 -7.53
CA PHE A 37 -13.04 7.03 -7.23
C PHE A 37 -12.38 6.52 -8.51
N LEU A 38 -11.14 6.05 -8.37
CA LEU A 38 -10.43 5.36 -9.45
C LEU A 38 -10.90 3.92 -9.49
N ALA A 39 -11.50 3.47 -10.59
CA ALA A 39 -11.64 2.05 -10.88
C ALA A 39 -10.24 1.43 -10.84
N GLY A 40 -10.11 0.34 -10.09
CA GLY A 40 -8.82 -0.18 -9.66
C GLY A 40 -8.03 -0.86 -10.78
N THR A 41 -8.03 -0.43 -12.03
CA THR A 41 -7.36 -1.13 -13.16
C THR A 41 -5.91 -1.54 -12.89
N ALA A 42 -5.12 -0.69 -12.22
CA ALA A 42 -3.76 -1.07 -11.81
C ALA A 42 -3.77 -2.21 -10.77
N LEU A 43 -4.66 -2.13 -9.77
CA LEU A 43 -4.85 -3.18 -8.76
C LEU A 43 -5.48 -4.45 -9.38
N SER A 44 -6.40 -4.29 -10.31
CA SER A 44 -7.20 -5.36 -10.90
C SER A 44 -6.36 -6.16 -11.89
N GLN A 45 -5.37 -5.55 -12.53
CA GLN A 45 -4.38 -6.24 -13.37
C GLN A 45 -3.26 -6.90 -12.55
N HIS A 46 -3.04 -6.47 -11.30
CA HIS A 46 -1.99 -7.05 -10.47
C HIS A 46 -2.30 -8.50 -10.06
N PRO A 47 -1.36 -9.46 -10.14
CA PRO A 47 -1.63 -10.87 -9.85
C PRO A 47 -2.17 -11.14 -8.44
N LYS A 48 -1.73 -10.37 -7.44
CA LYS A 48 -2.16 -10.54 -6.04
C LYS A 48 -3.48 -9.83 -5.72
N PHE A 49 -3.71 -8.65 -6.30
CA PHE A 49 -4.88 -7.82 -5.99
C PHE A 49 -6.05 -8.07 -6.95
N GLY A 50 -5.76 -8.47 -8.19
CA GLY A 50 -6.73 -8.74 -9.24
C GLY A 50 -7.84 -9.70 -8.86
N PRO A 51 -7.55 -10.87 -8.28
CA PRO A 51 -8.59 -11.80 -7.82
C PRO A 51 -9.55 -11.20 -6.78
N ILE A 52 -9.10 -10.18 -6.04
CA ILE A 52 -9.84 -9.54 -4.95
C ILE A 52 -10.64 -8.33 -5.48
N ILE A 53 -10.02 -7.52 -6.33
CA ILE A 53 -10.58 -6.24 -6.81
C ILE A 53 -11.52 -6.43 -8.01
N LYS A 54 -11.22 -7.33 -8.96
CA LYS A 54 -12.06 -7.52 -10.16
C LYS A 54 -13.53 -7.85 -9.85
N PRO A 55 -13.85 -8.75 -8.90
CA PRO A 55 -15.25 -9.04 -8.56
C PRO A 55 -15.97 -7.83 -7.99
N LEU A 56 -15.29 -7.03 -7.15
CA LEU A 56 -15.83 -5.80 -6.59
C LEU A 56 -16.10 -4.77 -7.69
N ASP A 57 -15.13 -4.52 -8.57
CA ASP A 57 -15.27 -3.59 -9.70
C ASP A 57 -16.47 -3.97 -10.58
N GLY A 58 -16.64 -5.26 -10.89
CA GLY A 58 -17.76 -5.74 -11.71
C GLY A 58 -19.13 -5.50 -11.03
N ILE A 59 -19.23 -5.75 -9.73
CA ILE A 59 -20.46 -5.52 -8.97
C ILE A 59 -20.76 -4.03 -8.84
N VAL A 60 -19.75 -3.22 -8.53
CA VAL A 60 -19.90 -1.75 -8.41
C VAL A 60 -20.33 -1.16 -9.74
N ALA A 61 -19.65 -1.49 -10.85
CA ALA A 61 -20.00 -0.99 -12.18
C ALA A 61 -21.44 -1.33 -12.55
N ALA A 62 -21.83 -2.61 -12.43
CA ALA A 62 -23.19 -3.05 -12.76
C ALA A 62 -24.25 -2.39 -11.87
N SER A 63 -23.94 -2.16 -10.59
CA SER A 63 -24.84 -1.51 -9.65
C SER A 63 -25.02 -0.03 -9.97
N LEU A 64 -23.94 0.69 -10.27
CA LEU A 64 -23.98 2.10 -10.63
C LEU A 64 -24.70 2.31 -11.98
N GLU A 65 -24.47 1.44 -12.97
CA GLU A 65 -25.19 1.46 -14.23
C GLU A 65 -26.70 1.28 -14.05
N ARG A 66 -27.12 0.36 -13.17
CA ARG A 66 -28.54 0.17 -12.83
C ARG A 66 -29.14 1.41 -12.18
N LEU A 67 -28.45 2.00 -11.19
CA LEU A 67 -28.92 3.21 -10.54
C LEU A 67 -29.03 4.39 -11.52
N ALA A 68 -28.06 4.52 -12.42
CA ALA A 68 -28.09 5.52 -13.49
C ALA A 68 -29.29 5.31 -14.42
N ALA A 69 -29.53 4.07 -14.86
CA ALA A 69 -30.68 3.73 -15.71
C ALA A 69 -32.01 4.00 -15.01
N ARG A 70 -32.17 3.61 -13.74
CA ARG A 70 -33.39 3.87 -12.96
C ARG A 70 -33.66 5.36 -12.78
N ASN A 71 -32.62 6.15 -12.55
CA ASN A 71 -32.75 7.61 -12.47
C ASN A 71 -33.22 8.19 -13.83
N LEU A 72 -32.70 7.69 -14.96
CA LEU A 72 -33.16 8.07 -16.30
C LEU A 72 -34.60 7.64 -16.58
N ASP A 73 -35.04 6.51 -16.04
CA ASP A 73 -36.44 6.03 -16.10
C ASP A 73 -37.40 6.87 -15.23
N GLY A 74 -36.89 7.91 -14.53
CA GLY A 74 -37.69 8.83 -13.72
C GLY A 74 -37.94 8.36 -12.28
N TYR A 75 -37.18 7.37 -11.78
CA TYR A 75 -37.26 6.99 -10.38
C TYR A 75 -36.67 8.12 -9.52
N THR A 76 -37.50 8.69 -8.64
CA THR A 76 -37.09 9.74 -7.69
C THR A 76 -37.60 9.45 -6.28
N GLY A 77 -37.01 10.11 -5.28
CA GLY A 77 -37.45 10.02 -3.87
C GLY A 77 -37.45 8.57 -3.35
N PRO A 78 -38.51 8.11 -2.66
CA PRO A 78 -38.54 6.80 -2.01
C PRO A 78 -38.34 5.60 -2.96
N ALA A 79 -38.70 5.74 -4.24
CA ALA A 79 -38.51 4.67 -5.23
C ALA A 79 -37.02 4.49 -5.55
N LEU A 80 -36.29 5.60 -5.72
CA LEU A 80 -34.84 5.56 -5.94
C LEU A 80 -34.10 5.10 -4.69
N GLU A 81 -34.51 5.54 -3.50
CA GLU A 81 -33.91 5.11 -2.22
C GLU A 81 -33.97 3.59 -2.00
N ARG A 82 -35.06 2.94 -2.44
CA ARG A 82 -35.20 1.47 -2.38
C ARG A 82 -34.25 0.77 -3.34
N GLU A 83 -34.10 1.28 -4.56
CA GLU A 83 -33.14 0.75 -5.54
C GLU A 83 -31.71 0.92 -5.03
N VAL A 84 -31.37 2.11 -4.52
CA VAL A 84 -30.07 2.37 -3.89
C VAL A 84 -29.79 1.40 -2.74
N SER A 85 -30.79 1.16 -1.87
CA SER A 85 -30.64 0.20 -0.77
C SER A 85 -30.44 -1.23 -1.28
N THR A 86 -31.09 -1.60 -2.38
CA THR A 86 -30.98 -2.92 -3.01
C THR A 86 -29.60 -3.12 -3.61
N GLU A 87 -29.10 -2.15 -4.36
CA GLU A 87 -27.77 -2.22 -4.95
C GLU A 87 -26.66 -2.15 -3.90
N LEU A 88 -26.84 -1.35 -2.84
CA LEU A 88 -25.90 -1.32 -1.70
C LEU A 88 -25.82 -2.68 -1.00
N ALA A 89 -26.95 -3.38 -0.83
CA ALA A 89 -26.97 -4.73 -0.27
C ALA A 89 -26.21 -5.74 -1.14
N ARG A 90 -26.10 -5.50 -2.46
CA ARG A 90 -25.28 -6.32 -3.38
C ARG A 90 -23.80 -5.96 -3.35
N ILE A 91 -23.47 -4.67 -3.25
CA ILE A 91 -22.08 -4.20 -3.21
C ILE A 91 -21.41 -4.57 -1.89
N ARG A 92 -22.14 -4.47 -0.77
CA ARG A 92 -21.57 -4.59 0.58
C ARG A 92 -20.78 -5.89 0.83
N PRO A 93 -21.28 -7.10 0.51
CA PRO A 93 -20.51 -8.33 0.73
C PRO A 93 -19.19 -8.36 -0.07
N ALA A 94 -19.22 -7.89 -1.32
CA ALA A 94 -18.03 -7.83 -2.16
C ALA A 94 -17.01 -6.81 -1.64
N LEU A 95 -17.48 -5.66 -1.17
CA LEU A 95 -16.63 -4.64 -0.56
C LEU A 95 -15.93 -5.16 0.70
N LEU A 96 -16.69 -5.81 1.60
CA LEU A 96 -16.13 -6.38 2.82
C LEU A 96 -15.13 -7.50 2.54
N ALA A 97 -15.43 -8.38 1.58
CA ALA A 97 -14.49 -9.41 1.14
C ALA A 97 -13.21 -8.82 0.56
N ALA A 98 -13.33 -7.75 -0.23
CA ALA A 98 -12.17 -7.08 -0.81
C ALA A 98 -11.29 -6.41 0.24
N ILE A 99 -11.90 -5.70 1.21
CA ILE A 99 -11.20 -5.10 2.36
C ILE A 99 -10.48 -6.17 3.17
N ALA A 100 -11.16 -7.29 3.47
CA ALA A 100 -10.56 -8.39 4.22
C ALA A 100 -9.35 -8.99 3.49
N GLY A 101 -9.47 -9.26 2.18
CA GLY A 101 -8.39 -9.80 1.38
C GLY A 101 -7.18 -8.87 1.29
N VAL A 102 -7.39 -7.56 1.10
CA VAL A 102 -6.28 -6.59 1.09
C VAL A 102 -5.63 -6.46 2.48
N ARG A 103 -6.42 -6.52 3.56
CA ARG A 103 -5.88 -6.53 4.93
C ARG A 103 -5.02 -7.75 5.20
N GLU A 104 -5.40 -8.92 4.69
CA GLU A 104 -4.58 -10.13 4.78
C GLU A 104 -3.25 -9.96 4.04
N ILE A 105 -3.27 -9.43 2.81
CA ILE A 105 -2.04 -9.13 2.05
C ILE A 105 -1.18 -8.12 2.82
N ARG A 106 -1.77 -7.06 3.37
CA ARG A 106 -1.06 -6.05 4.19
C ARG A 106 -0.42 -6.68 5.42
N SER A 107 -1.15 -7.50 6.16
CA SER A 107 -0.63 -8.23 7.32
C SER A 107 0.56 -9.13 6.94
N ASN A 108 0.42 -9.91 5.86
CA ASN A 108 1.49 -10.75 5.35
C ASN A 108 2.69 -9.95 4.83
N HIS A 109 2.46 -8.77 4.27
CA HIS A 109 3.53 -7.84 3.87
C HIS A 109 4.26 -7.29 5.11
N GLN A 110 3.55 -6.83 6.14
CA GLN A 110 4.14 -6.34 7.38
C GLN A 110 4.90 -7.45 8.13
N LEU A 111 4.37 -8.67 8.15
CA LEU A 111 5.07 -9.83 8.74
C LEU A 111 6.36 -10.15 7.99
N ARG A 112 6.35 -10.09 6.65
CA ARG A 112 7.56 -10.27 5.82
C ARG A 112 8.57 -9.16 6.10
N LYS A 113 8.13 -7.89 6.15
CA LYS A 113 8.98 -6.75 6.50
C LYS A 113 9.60 -6.96 7.89
N ALA A 114 8.79 -7.28 8.89
CA ALA A 114 9.26 -7.56 10.24
C ALA A 114 10.29 -8.69 10.26
N ARG A 115 10.08 -9.81 9.55
CA ARG A 115 11.06 -10.91 9.45
C ARG A 115 12.36 -10.53 8.75
N THR A 116 12.32 -9.62 7.78
CA THR A 116 13.54 -9.15 7.10
C THR A 116 14.25 -8.06 7.88
N LEU A 117 13.55 -7.35 8.75
CA LEU A 117 14.16 -6.49 9.75
C LEU A 117 14.58 -7.28 11.00
N ASP A 118 14.04 -8.47 11.22
CA ASP A 118 14.43 -9.38 12.29
C ASP A 118 15.80 -9.98 11.94
N PHE A 119 16.81 -9.45 12.59
CA PHE A 119 18.18 -9.92 12.50
C PHE A 119 18.29 -11.19 13.35
N ASN A 120 18.74 -12.29 12.74
CA ASN A 120 19.21 -13.45 13.49
C ASN A 120 20.19 -12.95 14.56
N ARG A 121 19.91 -13.29 15.83
CA ARG A 121 20.50 -12.74 17.07
C ARG A 121 22.01 -13.01 17.26
N GLU A 122 22.75 -13.20 16.18
CA GLU A 122 24.14 -13.65 16.16
C GLU A 122 25.16 -12.51 16.29
N VAL A 123 24.74 -11.24 16.30
CA VAL A 123 25.68 -10.14 16.59
C VAL A 123 25.91 -10.06 18.10
N ASN A 124 27.18 -10.12 18.51
CA ASN A 124 27.57 -10.00 19.91
C ASN A 124 26.98 -8.72 20.54
N ALA A 125 26.30 -8.86 21.68
CA ALA A 125 25.64 -7.75 22.37
C ALA A 125 26.61 -6.62 22.77
N SER A 126 27.88 -6.93 23.05
CA SER A 126 28.91 -5.92 23.33
C SER A 126 29.23 -5.07 22.11
N LEU A 127 29.46 -5.71 20.96
CA LEU A 127 29.71 -5.03 19.68
C LEU A 127 28.54 -4.10 19.31
N ARG A 128 27.30 -4.51 19.59
CA ARG A 128 26.12 -3.68 19.35
C ARG A 128 26.09 -2.43 20.24
N SER A 129 26.42 -2.57 21.52
CA SER A 129 26.54 -1.43 22.44
C SER A 129 27.61 -0.44 21.99
N ASP A 130 28.76 -0.95 21.54
CA ASP A 130 29.87 -0.13 21.06
C ASP A 130 29.51 0.61 19.77
N LEU A 131 28.80 -0.03 18.84
CA LEU A 131 28.31 0.60 17.61
C LEU A 131 27.26 1.69 17.89
N ARG A 132 26.39 1.51 18.90
CA ARG A 132 25.44 2.53 19.33
C ARG A 132 26.14 3.74 19.97
N ARG A 133 27.16 3.50 20.80
CA ARG A 133 27.99 4.56 21.37
C ARG A 133 28.77 5.30 20.29
N PHE A 134 29.33 4.55 19.33
CA PHE A 134 29.98 5.10 18.16
C PHE A 134 29.03 6.03 17.41
N TRP A 135 27.80 5.59 17.09
CA TRP A 135 26.77 6.42 16.48
C TRP A 135 26.47 7.70 17.28
N ALA A 136 26.19 7.54 18.58
CA ALA A 136 25.86 8.66 19.47
C ALA A 136 27.00 9.69 19.59
N GLY A 137 28.26 9.28 19.39
CA GLY A 137 29.42 10.16 19.42
C GLY A 137 29.58 11.09 18.21
N HIS A 138 28.81 10.89 17.13
CA HIS A 138 28.91 11.70 15.92
C HIS A 138 27.87 12.84 15.89
N ASP A 139 28.17 13.91 15.16
CA ASP A 139 27.25 15.01 14.88
C ASP A 139 26.20 14.64 13.81
N SER A 140 25.18 15.47 13.63
CA SER A 140 24.09 15.18 12.68
C SER A 140 24.57 14.95 11.23
N PRO A 141 25.50 15.76 10.67
CA PRO A 141 26.04 15.49 9.33
C PRO A 141 26.78 14.15 9.21
N GLN A 142 27.59 13.78 10.21
CA GLN A 142 28.29 12.50 10.19
C GLN A 142 27.33 11.32 10.39
N ARG A 143 26.32 11.45 11.26
CA ARG A 143 25.26 10.45 11.41
C ARG A 143 24.50 10.23 10.11
N LEU A 144 24.19 11.31 9.37
CA LEU A 144 23.57 11.20 8.05
C LEU A 144 24.45 10.40 7.08
N LYS A 145 25.75 10.70 7.03
CA LYS A 145 26.70 9.95 6.21
C LYS A 145 26.78 8.47 6.60
N LEU A 146 26.85 8.19 7.90
CA LEU A 146 26.89 6.83 8.45
C LEU A 146 25.60 6.05 8.21
N ALA A 147 24.45 6.72 8.19
CA ALA A 147 23.16 6.12 7.82
C ALA A 147 23.13 5.69 6.34
N ILE A 148 23.69 6.52 5.46
CA ILE A 148 23.69 6.28 4.01
C ILE A 148 24.76 5.26 3.62
N ASP A 149 25.95 5.35 4.21
CA ASP A 149 27.12 4.54 3.82
C ASP A 149 27.31 3.31 4.72
N GLY A 150 26.58 3.22 5.83
CA GLY A 150 26.74 2.21 6.86
C GLY A 150 26.76 0.79 6.32
N ASP A 151 27.61 -0.03 6.92
CA ASP A 151 27.67 -1.46 6.67
C ASP A 151 26.54 -2.21 7.40
N TRP A 152 26.42 -3.51 7.13
CA TRP A 152 25.35 -4.32 7.73
C TRP A 152 25.40 -4.31 9.27
N LEU A 153 26.59 -4.27 9.88
CA LEU A 153 26.74 -4.31 11.34
C LEU A 153 26.24 -3.01 11.98
N LEU A 154 26.68 -1.86 11.46
CA LEU A 154 26.25 -0.56 11.96
C LEU A 154 24.75 -0.37 11.79
N LEU A 155 24.22 -0.66 10.59
CA LEU A 155 22.79 -0.51 10.34
C LEU A 155 21.94 -1.49 11.14
N SER A 156 22.41 -2.73 11.37
CA SER A 156 21.70 -3.67 12.26
C SER A 156 21.56 -3.13 13.69
N ALA A 157 22.62 -2.50 14.22
CA ALA A 157 22.61 -1.94 15.57
C ALA A 157 21.65 -0.74 15.68
N LEU A 158 21.50 0.05 14.60
CA LEU A 158 20.55 1.15 14.51
C LEU A 158 19.11 0.66 14.43
N ILE A 159 18.81 -0.28 13.53
CA ILE A 159 17.47 -0.88 13.37
C ILE A 159 16.99 -1.49 14.68
N GLU A 160 17.86 -2.19 15.42
CA GLU A 160 17.52 -2.73 16.75
C GLU A 160 17.19 -1.63 17.78
N SER A 161 17.88 -0.49 17.71
CA SER A 161 17.67 0.62 18.66
C SER A 161 16.40 1.41 18.37
N GLY A 162 15.86 1.29 17.15
CA GLY A 162 14.70 2.01 16.69
C GLY A 162 15.00 3.45 16.27
N GLN A 163 14.02 4.04 15.60
CA GLN A 163 14.12 5.37 15.02
C GLN A 163 14.42 6.45 16.07
N ASP A 164 13.78 6.38 17.23
CA ASP A 164 13.91 7.37 18.31
C ASP A 164 15.37 7.52 18.78
N PHE A 165 16.14 6.44 18.76
CA PHE A 165 17.55 6.46 19.13
C PHE A 165 18.43 7.11 18.04
N SER A 166 18.04 6.98 16.77
CA SER A 166 18.83 7.44 15.64
C SER A 166 18.95 8.97 15.57
N GLY A 167 17.91 9.68 16.02
CA GLY A 167 17.78 11.14 15.85
C GLY A 167 17.59 11.57 14.38
N LEU A 168 17.16 10.65 13.51
CA LEU A 168 16.91 10.89 12.09
C LEU A 168 15.44 11.26 11.84
N SER A 169 15.20 12.04 10.78
CA SER A 169 13.84 12.26 10.27
C SER A 169 13.24 10.96 9.71
N ASN A 170 11.91 10.88 9.60
CA ASN A 170 11.22 9.71 9.04
C ASN A 170 11.72 9.34 7.64
N GLU A 171 11.98 10.35 6.81
CA GLU A 171 12.47 10.14 5.44
C GLU A 171 13.85 9.48 5.43
N LEU A 172 14.76 9.95 6.28
CA LEU A 172 16.10 9.38 6.40
C LEU A 172 16.08 8.01 7.05
N TRP A 173 15.19 7.79 8.02
CA TRP A 173 14.99 6.49 8.63
C TRP A 173 14.52 5.46 7.61
N ASN A 174 13.58 5.81 6.74
CA ASN A 174 13.14 4.93 5.65
C ASN A 174 14.29 4.55 4.72
N GLN A 175 15.21 5.48 4.40
CA GLN A 175 16.40 5.16 3.61
C GLN A 175 17.34 4.18 4.32
N VAL A 176 17.50 4.32 5.65
CA VAL A 176 18.27 3.37 6.47
C VAL A 176 17.62 2.00 6.47
N GLU A 177 16.29 1.91 6.63
CA GLU A 177 15.55 0.65 6.56
C GLU A 177 15.74 -0.03 5.19
N THR A 178 15.53 0.71 4.10
CA THR A 178 15.71 0.18 2.72
C THR A 178 17.13 -0.33 2.52
N ARG A 179 18.15 0.44 2.91
CA ARG A 179 19.55 0.01 2.79
C ARG A 179 19.85 -1.22 3.64
N PHE A 180 19.38 -1.25 4.88
CA PHE A 180 19.55 -2.41 5.75
C PHE A 180 18.89 -3.66 5.14
N MET A 181 17.68 -3.54 4.60
CA MET A 181 16.99 -4.65 3.94
C MET A 181 17.78 -5.18 2.74
N ILE A 182 18.37 -4.32 1.91
CA ILE A 182 19.24 -4.73 0.79
C ILE A 182 20.43 -5.53 1.33
N LEU A 183 21.16 -4.98 2.30
CA LEU A 183 22.32 -5.64 2.91
C LEU A 183 21.93 -6.97 3.58
N ASN A 184 20.77 -7.02 4.21
CA ASN A 184 20.27 -8.21 4.88
C ASN A 184 19.90 -9.30 3.86
N HIS A 185 19.34 -8.91 2.72
CA HIS A 185 19.05 -9.85 1.64
C HIS A 185 20.33 -10.43 1.02
N VAL A 186 21.36 -9.59 0.81
CA VAL A 186 22.67 -10.06 0.35
C VAL A 186 23.27 -11.08 1.33
N LYS A 187 23.28 -10.74 2.62
CA LYS A 187 23.99 -11.48 3.67
C LYS A 187 23.26 -12.72 4.19
N ILE A 188 21.96 -12.63 4.51
CA ILE A 188 21.19 -13.71 5.14
C ILE A 188 20.56 -14.63 4.09
N ALA A 189 20.07 -14.10 2.97
CA ALA A 189 19.49 -14.94 1.92
C ALA A 189 20.56 -15.70 1.10
N GLY A 190 21.85 -15.49 1.39
CA GLY A 190 22.95 -16.19 0.73
C GLY A 190 23.15 -15.79 -0.73
N LEU A 191 22.83 -14.56 -1.11
CA LEU A 191 23.07 -14.11 -2.48
C LEU A 191 24.57 -14.05 -2.78
N ASP A 192 25.40 -13.65 -1.81
CA ASP A 192 26.86 -13.63 -1.99
C ASP A 192 27.46 -15.00 -2.31
N SER A 193 26.90 -16.10 -1.77
CA SER A 193 27.40 -17.45 -2.05
C SER A 193 26.88 -18.04 -3.37
N SER A 194 25.77 -17.52 -3.91
CA SER A 194 25.21 -17.94 -5.20
C SER A 194 25.77 -17.17 -6.40
N HIS A 195 26.39 -16.01 -6.17
CA HIS A 195 26.97 -15.16 -7.21
C HIS A 195 28.51 -15.29 -7.24
N VAL A 196 29.02 -16.51 -7.33
CA VAL A 196 30.47 -16.78 -7.42
C VAL A 196 30.92 -16.78 -8.88
N ILE A 197 31.90 -15.96 -9.21
CA ILE A 197 32.55 -15.96 -10.53
C ILE A 197 33.54 -17.13 -10.58
N PRO A 198 33.32 -18.14 -11.44
CA PRO A 198 34.23 -19.29 -11.54
C PRO A 198 35.57 -18.85 -12.12
N SER A 199 36.66 -19.46 -11.65
CA SER A 199 37.96 -19.25 -12.28
C SER A 199 37.97 -19.90 -13.66
N THR A 200 38.24 -19.09 -14.68
CA THR A 200 38.45 -19.55 -16.06
C THR A 200 39.84 -19.10 -16.50
N THR A 201 40.37 -19.69 -17.58
CA THR A 201 41.69 -19.30 -18.13
C THR A 201 41.77 -17.83 -18.54
N GLU A 202 40.63 -17.18 -18.80
CA GLU A 202 40.54 -15.72 -19.07
C GLU A 202 40.45 -14.87 -17.78
N TYR A 203 40.01 -15.42 -16.65
CA TYR A 203 39.77 -14.71 -15.40
C TYR A 203 40.45 -15.37 -14.19
N LEU A 204 41.70 -15.81 -14.36
CA LEU A 204 42.50 -16.46 -13.29
C LEU A 204 42.69 -15.56 -12.05
N THR A 205 42.63 -14.23 -12.22
CA THR A 205 42.71 -13.23 -11.15
C THR A 205 41.35 -12.63 -10.74
N GLY A 206 40.26 -13.00 -11.43
CA GLY A 206 38.91 -12.44 -11.25
C GLY A 206 37.94 -13.36 -10.50
N ALA A 207 38.39 -14.53 -10.04
CA ALA A 207 37.56 -15.44 -9.26
C ALA A 207 37.23 -14.81 -7.90
N GLY A 208 35.94 -14.66 -7.60
CA GLY A 208 35.44 -13.98 -6.40
C GLY A 208 33.92 -13.88 -6.41
N THR A 209 33.35 -13.26 -5.38
CA THR A 209 31.91 -12.98 -5.33
C THR A 209 31.58 -11.75 -6.19
N ASP A 210 30.62 -11.87 -7.11
CA ASP A 210 30.03 -10.75 -7.82
C ASP A 210 29.06 -10.01 -6.89
N HIS A 211 29.64 -9.24 -5.97
CA HIS A 211 28.86 -8.44 -5.04
C HIS A 211 27.97 -7.44 -5.78
N ALA A 212 28.38 -6.92 -6.95
CA ALA A 212 27.56 -5.99 -7.71
C ALA A 212 26.28 -6.67 -8.22
N ALA A 213 26.37 -7.89 -8.75
CA ALA A 213 25.19 -8.66 -9.15
C ALA A 213 24.32 -9.07 -7.95
N ALA A 214 24.92 -9.50 -6.83
CA ALA A 214 24.18 -9.83 -5.61
C ALA A 214 23.41 -8.62 -5.06
N PHE A 215 24.05 -7.46 -4.99
CA PHE A 215 23.42 -6.20 -4.59
C PHE A 215 22.30 -5.80 -5.55
N LYS A 216 22.51 -5.90 -6.87
CA LYS A 216 21.47 -5.58 -7.85
C LYS A 216 20.24 -6.47 -7.70
N THR A 217 20.44 -7.77 -7.47
CA THR A 217 19.35 -8.72 -7.21
C THR A 217 18.61 -8.36 -5.91
N ALA A 218 19.35 -8.00 -4.85
CA ALA A 218 18.77 -7.55 -3.59
C ALA A 218 17.97 -6.24 -3.74
N GLU A 219 18.50 -5.26 -4.47
CA GLU A 219 17.79 -4.02 -4.78
C GLU A 219 16.48 -4.28 -5.54
N GLN A 220 16.50 -5.19 -6.53
CA GLN A 220 15.29 -5.56 -7.26
C GLN A 220 14.24 -6.21 -6.35
N ALA A 221 14.67 -7.07 -5.42
CA ALA A 221 13.77 -7.69 -4.45
C ALA A 221 13.13 -6.65 -3.51
N VAL A 222 13.93 -5.71 -2.99
CA VAL A 222 13.44 -4.63 -2.12
C VAL A 222 12.53 -3.66 -2.89
N ARG A 223 12.86 -3.30 -4.13
CA ARG A 223 11.97 -2.49 -4.99
C ARG A 223 10.64 -3.18 -5.24
N ALA A 224 10.63 -4.49 -5.48
CA ALA A 224 9.39 -5.23 -5.64
C ALA A 224 8.52 -5.19 -4.37
N TRP A 225 9.13 -5.06 -3.18
CA TRP A 225 8.41 -4.89 -1.93
C TRP A 225 7.87 -3.47 -1.77
N GLU A 226 8.65 -2.44 -2.13
CA GLU A 226 8.20 -1.05 -2.13
C GLU A 226 6.98 -0.88 -3.06
N VAL A 227 7.05 -1.44 -4.27
CA VAL A 227 5.91 -1.47 -5.20
C VAL A 227 4.70 -2.18 -4.60
N GLU A 228 4.88 -3.28 -3.88
CA GLU A 228 3.78 -3.95 -3.18
C GLU A 228 3.17 -3.07 -2.07
N SER A 229 3.98 -2.28 -1.36
CA SER A 229 3.50 -1.31 -0.37
C SER A 229 2.68 -0.19 -1.02
N ASP A 230 3.18 0.40 -2.10
CA ASP A 230 2.47 1.45 -2.85
C ASP A 230 1.11 0.95 -3.36
N LEU A 231 1.05 -0.29 -3.83
CA LEU A 231 -0.21 -0.92 -4.25
C LEU A 231 -1.16 -1.17 -3.08
N LEU A 232 -0.65 -1.48 -1.89
CA LEU A 232 -1.47 -1.63 -0.69
C LEU A 232 -2.09 -0.30 -0.26
N ASP A 233 -1.35 0.80 -0.37
CA ASP A 233 -1.85 2.14 -0.05
C ASP A 233 -2.86 2.61 -1.10
N LEU A 234 -2.58 2.37 -2.39
CA LEU A 234 -3.53 2.61 -3.46
C LEU A 234 -4.84 1.83 -3.28
N ALA A 235 -4.76 0.58 -2.80
CA ALA A 235 -5.95 -0.23 -2.51
C ALA A 235 -6.77 0.35 -1.35
N GLU A 236 -6.12 0.90 -0.33
CA GLU A 236 -6.79 1.55 0.78
C GLU A 236 -7.50 2.84 0.32
N ASP A 237 -6.81 3.68 -0.44
CA ASP A 237 -7.38 4.90 -1.03
C ASP A 237 -8.58 4.58 -1.93
N TYR A 238 -8.48 3.51 -2.71
CA TYR A 238 -9.59 3.01 -3.54
C TYR A 238 -10.82 2.66 -2.71
N PHE A 239 -10.67 1.89 -1.62
CA PHE A 239 -11.80 1.54 -0.77
C PHE A 239 -12.40 2.76 -0.07
N GLN A 240 -11.57 3.68 0.41
CA GLN A 240 -12.04 4.92 1.02
C GLN A 240 -12.85 5.75 0.02
N ALA A 241 -12.36 5.90 -1.21
CA ALA A 241 -13.05 6.64 -2.27
C ALA A 241 -14.39 5.98 -2.64
N LEU A 242 -14.42 4.64 -2.76
CA LEU A 242 -15.63 3.89 -3.03
C LEU A 242 -16.66 4.04 -1.90
N VAL A 243 -16.24 3.93 -0.63
CA VAL A 243 -17.13 4.15 0.52
C VAL A 243 -17.70 5.56 0.48
N ARG A 244 -16.90 6.60 0.22
CA ARG A 244 -17.39 7.99 0.09
C ARG A 244 -18.42 8.14 -1.03
N ALA A 245 -18.21 7.50 -2.17
CA ALA A 245 -19.17 7.49 -3.26
C ALA A 245 -20.50 6.81 -2.86
N LEU A 246 -20.42 5.68 -2.15
CA LEU A 246 -21.61 4.98 -1.65
C LEU A 246 -22.34 5.78 -0.57
N MET A 247 -21.63 6.47 0.31
CA MET A 247 -22.21 7.39 1.30
C MET A 247 -23.00 8.50 0.61
N LEU A 248 -22.43 9.05 -0.48
CA LEU A 248 -23.07 10.11 -1.24
C LEU A 248 -24.36 9.64 -1.92
N VAL A 249 -24.35 8.45 -2.54
CA VAL A 249 -25.52 7.91 -3.25
C VAL A 249 -26.63 7.46 -2.31
N SER A 250 -26.26 6.89 -1.15
CA SER A 250 -27.22 6.26 -0.22
C SER A 250 -27.62 7.11 0.97
N ASN A 251 -26.96 8.26 1.16
CA ASN A 251 -27.07 9.08 2.36
C ASN A 251 -26.85 8.29 3.67
N LYS A 252 -26.09 7.19 3.60
CA LYS A 252 -25.70 6.36 4.74
C LYS A 252 -24.31 6.74 5.23
N SER A 253 -24.05 6.46 6.50
CA SER A 253 -22.73 6.61 7.11
C SER A 253 -21.74 5.53 6.67
N ALA A 254 -20.43 5.77 6.84
CA ALA A 254 -19.39 4.77 6.56
C ALA A 254 -19.57 3.49 7.40
N THR A 255 -20.02 3.62 8.65
CA THR A 255 -20.36 2.52 9.55
C THR A 255 -21.50 1.66 9.01
N GLU A 256 -22.54 2.26 8.42
CA GLU A 256 -23.65 1.51 7.83
C GLU A 256 -23.25 0.77 6.55
N ILE A 257 -22.31 1.33 5.78
CA ILE A 257 -21.86 0.77 4.49
C ILE A 257 -20.83 -0.34 4.70
N ALA A 258 -19.77 -0.05 5.45
CA ALA A 258 -18.60 -0.90 5.57
C ALA A 258 -18.37 -1.46 6.99
N GLY A 259 -19.20 -1.09 7.97
CA GLY A 259 -18.97 -1.50 9.37
C GLY A 259 -17.67 -0.94 9.96
N LEU A 260 -17.08 0.08 9.35
CA LEU A 260 -15.84 0.70 9.78
C LEU A 260 -16.16 1.85 10.75
N PRO A 261 -15.58 1.87 11.98
CA PRO A 261 -15.64 3.07 12.81
C PRO A 261 -14.92 4.21 12.09
N VAL A 262 -15.49 5.42 12.17
CA VAL A 262 -14.85 6.66 11.70
C VAL A 262 -13.66 7.00 12.60
#